data_AF-A0A0D0CHM4-F1
#
_entry.id   AF-A0A0D0CHM4-F1
#
_cell.length_a   1.000
_cell.length_b   1.000
_cell.length_c   1.000
_cell.angle_alpha   90.00
_cell.angle_beta   90.00
_cell.angle_gamma   90.00
#
_symmetry.space_group_name_H-M   'P 1'
#
loop_
_entity.id
_entity.type
_entity.pdbx_description
1 polymer ?
#
loop_
_entity_poly.entity_id
_entity_poly.type
_entity_poly.pdbx_seq_one_letter_code
_entity_poly.pdbx_strand_id
1 'polypeptide(L)'
;MTLKITDTIYFAGTVYLADSLQVSDCVAFAAPHFQSSLSSSFVQALLCKTFIEGATLPSSMPFALENSFHIGQHSDVLLFSLTKASSNSPCGKFICNKFYWWNKQTRPYGTCLPLCCPVCGALWCWDRLVWSGLIGEGLWSVGCANPHCSLGENGAQLVPRGMISGVQPRGSRFITPKKKRQSGWMVVTLLYEEIL
;
A
#
# COMPACT_ATOMS: atom_id res chain seq x y z
N MET A 1 10.94 11.65 21.49
CA MET A 1 10.56 10.95 20.24
C MET A 1 10.88 11.89 19.08
N THR A 2 11.79 11.51 18.19
CA THR A 2 12.22 12.35 17.07
C THR A 2 11.59 11.80 15.78
N LEU A 3 10.72 12.58 15.13
CA LEU A 3 10.17 12.23 13.81
C LEU A 3 11.15 12.72 12.73
N LYS A 4 11.84 11.79 12.06
CA LYS A 4 12.61 12.08 10.85
C LYS A 4 11.80 11.60 9.65
N ILE A 5 11.50 12.52 8.72
CA ILE A 5 10.92 12.22 7.42
C ILE A 5 12.06 12.31 6.41
N THR A 6 12.36 11.23 5.71
CA THR A 6 13.42 11.18 4.69
C THR A 6 12.86 10.68 3.37
N ASP A 7 13.16 11.40 2.28
CA ASP A 7 12.56 11.21 0.96
C ASP A 7 13.11 10.01 0.16
N THR A 8 14.12 9.31 0.68
CA THR A 8 14.64 8.08 0.05
C THR A 8 15.27 7.20 1.11
N ILE A 9 14.76 5.98 1.23
CA ILE A 9 15.25 5.03 2.23
C ILE A 9 15.75 3.78 1.50
N TYR A 10 17.08 3.63 1.44
CA TYR A 10 17.69 2.33 1.22
C TYR A 10 17.44 1.49 2.50
N PHE A 11 16.67 0.42 2.39
CA PHE A 11 16.20 -0.41 3.52
C PHE A 11 17.33 -0.90 4.44
N ALA A 12 18.49 -1.25 3.88
CA ALA A 12 19.65 -1.65 4.68
C ALA A 12 20.17 -0.47 5.54
N GLY A 13 20.25 0.74 4.97
CA GLY A 13 20.73 1.92 5.69
C GLY A 13 19.80 2.39 6.82
N THR A 14 18.50 2.11 6.73
CA THR A 14 17.51 2.53 7.72
C THR A 14 17.64 1.77 9.03
N VAL A 15 17.91 0.46 8.95
CA VAL A 15 18.03 -0.39 10.14
C VAL A 15 19.27 0.01 10.95
N TYR A 16 20.42 0.22 10.28
CA TYR A 16 21.63 0.69 10.94
C TYR A 16 21.47 2.10 11.56
N LEU A 17 20.77 3.01 10.88
CA LEU A 17 20.51 4.35 11.42
C LEU A 17 19.51 4.33 12.60
N ALA A 18 18.53 3.43 12.59
CA ALA A 18 17.55 3.31 13.67
C ALA A 18 18.19 2.85 14.99
N ASP A 19 19.11 1.88 14.93
CA ASP A 19 19.81 1.35 16.11
C ASP A 19 20.67 2.42 16.81
N SER A 20 21.41 3.22 16.04
CA SER A 20 22.24 4.30 16.60
C SER A 20 21.43 5.46 17.20
N LEU A 21 20.21 5.68 16.71
CA LEU A 21 19.32 6.78 17.14
C LEU A 21 18.32 6.37 18.23
N GLN A 22 18.36 5.11 18.71
CA GLN A 22 17.37 4.54 19.64
C GLN A 22 15.91 4.72 19.18
N VAL A 23 15.66 4.58 17.88
CA VAL A 23 14.32 4.74 17.30
C VAL A 23 13.54 3.43 17.49
N SER A 24 12.42 3.48 18.21
CA SER A 24 11.52 2.33 18.36
C SER A 24 10.63 2.14 17.13
N ASP A 25 10.20 3.23 16.51
CA ASP A 25 9.28 3.20 15.39
C ASP A 25 9.64 4.25 14.34
N CYS A 26 9.57 3.87 13.07
CA CYS A 26 9.88 4.72 11.92
C CYS A 26 8.78 4.61 10.87
N VAL A 27 8.33 5.75 10.34
CA VAL A 27 7.40 5.80 9.21
C VAL A 27 8.17 6.16 7.94
N ALA A 28 7.91 5.42 6.88
CA ALA A 28 8.48 5.62 5.55
C ALA A 28 7.41 5.59 4.46
N PHE A 29 7.78 6.08 3.28
CA PHE A 29 6.90 6.13 2.11
C PHE A 29 7.56 5.37 0.96
N ALA A 30 6.80 4.50 0.29
CA ALA A 30 7.31 3.62 -0.75
C ALA A 30 7.37 4.27 -2.16
N ALA A 31 6.79 5.45 -2.35
CA ALA A 31 6.79 6.12 -3.66
C ALA A 31 8.21 6.58 -4.06
N PRO A 32 8.71 6.22 -5.26
CA PRO A 32 10.05 6.64 -5.72
C PRO A 32 10.24 8.15 -5.83
N HIS A 33 9.18 8.89 -6.14
CA HIS A 33 9.17 10.34 -6.23
C HIS A 33 8.18 10.90 -5.22
N PHE A 34 8.49 10.73 -3.94
CA PHE A 34 7.60 11.14 -2.86
C PHE A 34 7.28 12.63 -2.91
N GLN A 35 5.99 12.97 -2.97
CA GLN A 35 5.52 14.35 -2.90
C GLN A 35 5.05 14.66 -1.48
N SER A 36 5.92 15.33 -0.71
CA SER A 36 5.69 15.63 0.70
C SER A 36 4.40 16.41 0.97
N SER A 37 3.98 17.28 0.05
CA SER A 37 2.71 18.04 0.15
C SER A 37 1.48 17.14 0.30
N LEU A 38 1.47 15.98 -0.36
CA LEU A 38 0.38 14.99 -0.29
C LEU A 38 0.30 14.27 1.06
N SER A 39 1.35 14.36 1.88
CA SER A 39 1.44 13.75 3.21
C SER A 39 1.08 14.69 4.36
N SER A 40 0.83 15.98 4.08
CA SER A 40 0.57 17.00 5.09
C SER A 40 -0.54 16.61 6.06
N SER A 41 -1.71 16.20 5.55
CA SER A 41 -2.84 15.75 6.39
C SER A 41 -2.52 14.50 7.21
N PHE A 42 -1.74 13.58 6.64
CA PHE A 42 -1.28 12.37 7.34
C PHE A 42 -0.38 12.73 8.52
N VAL A 43 0.67 13.53 8.26
CA VAL A 43 1.63 13.96 9.27
C VAL A 43 0.93 14.75 10.36
N GLN A 44 0.06 15.70 10.00
CA GLN A 44 -0.70 16.48 10.98
C GLN A 44 -1.56 15.59 11.89
N ALA A 45 -2.35 14.67 11.31
CA ALA A 45 -3.20 13.76 12.09
C ALA A 45 -2.37 12.83 12.99
N LEU A 46 -1.22 12.36 12.50
CA LEU A 46 -0.30 11.53 13.26
C LEU A 46 0.28 12.30 14.45
N LEU A 47 0.76 13.53 14.22
CA LEU A 47 1.32 14.40 15.25
C LEU A 47 0.30 14.72 16.34
N CYS A 48 -0.96 15.02 15.95
CA CYS A 48 -2.03 15.23 16.92
C CYS A 48 -2.23 14.00 17.82
N LYS A 49 -2.32 12.80 17.24
CA LYS A 49 -2.51 11.58 18.03
C LYS A 49 -1.31 11.25 18.91
N THR A 50 -0.09 11.38 18.42
CA THR A 50 1.10 10.96 19.17
C THR A 50 1.58 11.99 20.18
N PHE A 51 1.65 13.27 19.79
CA PHE A 51 2.24 14.32 20.63
C PHE A 51 1.20 15.02 21.50
N ILE A 52 0.00 15.26 20.99
CA ILE A 52 -1.04 15.96 21.75
C ILE A 52 -1.83 14.98 22.61
N GLU A 53 -2.27 13.87 22.02
CA GLU A 53 -3.07 12.86 22.75
C GLU A 53 -2.24 11.78 23.43
N GLY A 54 -0.92 11.74 23.23
CA GLY A 54 -0.02 10.78 23.88
C GLY A 54 -0.16 9.33 23.42
N ALA A 55 -0.80 9.07 22.28
CA ALA A 55 -0.94 7.72 21.74
C ALA A 55 0.39 7.21 21.16
N THR A 56 0.57 5.88 21.11
CA THR A 56 1.73 5.28 20.46
C THR A 56 1.67 5.48 18.93
N LEU A 57 2.82 5.46 18.24
CA LEU A 57 2.86 5.58 16.79
C LEU A 57 2.03 4.48 16.09
N PRO A 58 2.17 3.17 16.45
CA PRO A 58 1.37 2.12 15.82
C PRO A 58 -0.14 2.30 16.02
N SER A 59 -0.59 2.70 17.23
CA SER A 59 -2.02 2.91 17.50
C SER A 59 -2.60 4.15 16.79
N SER A 60 -1.74 5.09 16.39
CA SER A 60 -2.13 6.33 15.71
C SER A 60 -2.31 6.16 14.20
N MET A 61 -1.68 5.14 13.60
CA MET A 61 -1.69 4.90 12.15
C MET A 61 -3.10 4.79 11.55
N PRO A 62 -4.04 3.99 12.08
CA PRO A 62 -5.39 3.89 11.54
C PRO A 62 -6.08 5.25 11.39
N PHE A 63 -5.97 6.10 12.42
CA PHE A 63 -6.57 7.42 12.44
C PHE A 63 -5.90 8.36 11.43
N ALA A 64 -4.56 8.39 11.40
CA ALA A 64 -3.82 9.25 10.48
C ALA A 64 -4.11 8.90 9.01
N LEU A 65 -4.17 7.60 8.70
CA LEU A 65 -4.46 7.10 7.35
C LEU A 65 -5.90 7.38 6.93
N GLU A 66 -6.88 7.20 7.82
CA GLU A 66 -8.28 7.50 7.51
C GLU A 66 -8.48 8.97 7.10
N ASN A 67 -7.70 9.89 7.66
CA ASN A 67 -7.74 11.32 7.35
C ASN A 67 -6.83 11.74 6.18
N SER A 68 -6.22 10.80 5.45
CA SER A 68 -5.23 11.12 4.41
C SER A 68 -5.40 10.25 3.16
N PHE A 69 -6.51 10.43 2.43
CA PHE A 69 -6.74 9.63 1.23
C PHE A 69 -5.75 9.93 0.08
N HIS A 70 -5.28 11.17 -0.04
CA HIS A 70 -4.35 11.58 -1.10
C HIS A 70 -3.02 10.84 -1.04
N ILE A 71 -2.45 10.67 0.17
CA ILE A 71 -1.19 9.94 0.30
C ILE A 71 -1.35 8.48 -0.13
N GLY A 72 -2.52 7.87 0.11
CA GLY A 72 -2.82 6.51 -0.30
C GLY A 72 -2.88 6.30 -1.82
N GLN A 73 -3.29 7.33 -2.57
CA GLN A 73 -3.26 7.28 -4.03
C GLN A 73 -1.83 7.41 -4.58
N HIS A 74 -0.93 8.00 -3.79
CA HIS A 74 0.43 8.32 -4.21
C HIS A 74 1.48 7.29 -3.75
N SER A 75 1.38 6.84 -2.50
CA SER A 75 2.39 6.04 -1.83
C SER A 75 1.76 5.02 -0.89
N ASP A 76 2.40 3.87 -0.78
CA ASP A 76 2.21 3.02 0.40
C ASP A 76 2.96 3.66 1.58
N VAL A 77 2.45 3.45 2.80
CA VAL A 77 3.07 3.92 4.04
C VAL A 77 3.62 2.70 4.77
N LEU A 78 4.87 2.76 5.21
CA LEU A 78 5.54 1.68 5.91
C LEU A 78 5.74 2.13 7.36
N LEU A 79 5.36 1.29 8.32
CA LEU A 79 5.71 1.47 9.73
C LEU A 79 6.68 0.36 10.12
N PHE A 80 7.92 0.73 10.38
CA PHE A 80 8.89 -0.15 11.00
C PHE A 80 8.78 -0.02 12.51
N SER A 81 8.65 -1.14 13.20
CA SER A 81 8.74 -1.24 14.65
C SER A 81 9.92 -2.12 15.00
N LEU A 82 10.87 -1.55 15.73
CA LEU A 82 12.07 -2.21 16.20
C LEU A 82 11.93 -2.46 17.70
N THR A 83 11.92 -3.73 18.08
CA THR A 83 12.00 -4.10 19.50
C THR A 83 13.45 -4.28 19.91
N LYS A 84 13.82 -3.74 21.07
CA LYS A 84 15.17 -3.89 21.63
C LYS A 84 15.56 -5.36 21.67
N ALA A 85 16.81 -5.64 21.32
CA ALA A 85 17.41 -6.96 21.52
C ALA A 85 17.22 -7.39 22.98
N SER A 86 16.75 -8.62 23.18
CA SER A 86 16.71 -9.25 24.51
C SER A 86 17.96 -10.10 24.68
N SER A 87 18.28 -10.51 25.92
CA SER A 87 19.40 -11.42 26.21
C SER A 87 19.38 -12.72 25.39
N ASN A 88 18.22 -13.11 24.88
CA ASN A 88 18.00 -14.37 24.17
C ASN A 88 17.94 -14.20 22.64
N SER A 89 17.99 -12.97 22.12
CA SER A 89 18.03 -12.70 20.68
C SER A 89 18.92 -11.49 20.41
N PRO A 90 20.15 -11.69 19.89
CA PRO A 90 21.10 -10.60 19.66
C PRO A 90 20.62 -9.63 18.58
N CYS A 91 19.73 -10.06 17.68
CA CYS A 91 19.01 -9.18 16.78
C CYS A 91 17.64 -8.85 17.37
N GLY A 92 17.35 -7.55 17.53
CA GLY A 92 16.01 -7.08 17.86
C GLY A 92 14.98 -7.58 16.85
N LYS A 93 13.75 -7.83 17.29
CA LYS A 93 12.69 -8.24 16.35
C LYS A 93 12.25 -7.02 15.55
N PHE A 94 12.43 -7.11 14.24
CA PHE A 94 12.03 -6.11 13.26
C PHE A 94 10.69 -6.50 12.65
N ILE A 95 9.71 -5.60 12.69
CA ILE A 95 8.40 -5.80 12.09
C ILE A 95 8.12 -4.61 11.18
N CYS A 96 7.70 -4.87 9.93
CA CYS A 96 7.22 -3.82 9.05
C CYS A 96 5.72 -4.02 8.80
N ASN A 97 4.92 -3.00 9.08
CA ASN A 97 3.54 -2.95 8.64
C ASN A 97 3.47 -2.08 7.39
N LYS A 98 3.13 -2.69 6.26
CA LYS A 98 2.87 -2.00 5.01
C LYS A 98 1.39 -1.66 4.93
N PHE A 99 1.12 -0.37 4.92
CA PHE A 99 -0.19 0.23 4.73
C PHE A 99 -0.35 0.65 3.28
N TYR A 100 -1.37 0.14 2.62
CA TYR A 100 -1.65 0.48 1.22
C TYR A 100 -3.11 0.81 1.04
N TRP A 101 -3.37 1.78 0.17
CA TRP A 101 -4.72 2.18 -0.16
C TRP A 101 -5.31 1.20 -1.16
N TRP A 102 -6.55 0.82 -0.94
CA TRP A 102 -7.31 0.01 -1.87
C TRP A 102 -8.51 0.80 -2.38
N ASN A 103 -8.92 0.50 -3.60
CA ASN A 103 -10.12 1.02 -4.22
C ASN A 103 -10.75 -0.06 -5.08
N LYS A 104 -12.06 -0.22 -4.97
CA LYS A 104 -12.79 -1.27 -5.66
C LYS A 104 -12.69 -1.17 -7.19
N GLN A 105 -12.46 0.01 -7.74
CA GLN A 105 -12.44 0.28 -9.18
C GLN A 105 -11.03 0.49 -9.74
N THR A 106 -10.18 1.22 -9.04
CA THR A 106 -8.88 1.65 -9.60
C THR A 106 -7.68 0.95 -8.97
N ARG A 107 -7.84 0.35 -7.79
CA ARG A 107 -6.74 -0.23 -7.03
C ARG A 107 -7.16 -1.46 -6.22
N PRO A 108 -7.61 -2.54 -6.88
CA PRO A 108 -8.10 -3.74 -6.21
C PRO A 108 -7.04 -4.33 -5.28
N TYR A 109 -7.39 -4.41 -3.99
CA TYR A 109 -6.47 -4.85 -2.92
C TYR A 109 -5.07 -4.21 -2.98
N GLY A 110 -4.98 -2.94 -3.38
CA GLY A 110 -3.69 -2.23 -3.44
C GLY A 110 -2.93 -2.37 -4.77
N THR A 111 -3.40 -3.20 -5.70
CA THR A 111 -2.76 -3.38 -7.00
C THR A 111 -3.13 -2.23 -7.93
N CYS A 112 -2.15 -1.45 -8.39
CA CYS A 112 -2.38 -0.40 -9.37
C CYS A 112 -2.66 -1.01 -10.74
N LEU A 113 -3.79 -0.65 -11.35
CA LEU A 113 -4.03 -0.98 -12.75
C LEU A 113 -3.13 -0.09 -13.64
N PRO A 114 -2.53 -0.62 -14.71
CA PRO A 114 -1.71 0.17 -15.61
C PRO A 114 -2.57 1.22 -16.32
N LEU A 115 -1.96 2.35 -16.66
CA LEU A 115 -2.65 3.44 -17.34
C LEU A 115 -3.22 3.02 -18.70
N CYS A 116 -2.48 2.15 -19.40
CA CYS A 116 -2.83 1.65 -20.73
C CYS A 116 -3.09 0.15 -20.68
N CYS A 117 -3.96 -0.33 -21.57
CA CYS A 117 -4.05 -1.75 -21.86
C CYS A 117 -2.72 -2.25 -22.45
N PRO A 118 -2.10 -3.32 -21.91
CA PRO A 118 -0.85 -3.85 -22.42
C PRO A 118 -0.98 -4.50 -23.81
N VAL A 119 -2.21 -4.77 -24.27
CA VAL A 119 -2.46 -5.40 -25.57
C VAL A 119 -2.73 -4.36 -26.66
N CYS A 120 -3.58 -3.37 -26.42
CA CYS A 120 -3.97 -2.39 -27.44
C CYS A 120 -3.53 -0.95 -27.16
N GLY A 121 -2.85 -0.67 -26.04
CA GLY A 121 -2.37 0.67 -25.69
C GLY A 121 -3.46 1.68 -25.30
N ALA A 122 -4.74 1.30 -25.32
CA ALA A 122 -5.82 2.21 -24.97
C ALA A 122 -5.71 2.70 -23.52
N LEU A 123 -5.88 4.02 -23.34
CA LEU A 123 -5.77 4.71 -22.05
C LEU A 123 -7.05 4.53 -21.21
N TRP A 124 -6.88 4.25 -19.92
CA TRP A 124 -7.97 4.17 -18.91
C TRP A 124 -9.15 3.27 -19.31
N CYS A 125 -8.90 2.25 -20.12
CA CYS A 125 -9.94 1.45 -20.75
C CYS A 125 -10.29 0.19 -19.93
N TRP A 126 -10.26 0.23 -18.61
CA TRP A 126 -10.58 -0.94 -17.80
C TRP A 126 -12.09 -1.03 -17.57
N ASP A 127 -12.67 -2.20 -17.81
CA ASP A 127 -14.09 -2.45 -17.56
C ASP A 127 -14.36 -2.61 -16.06
N ARG A 128 -15.58 -3.00 -15.69
CA ARG A 128 -15.95 -3.33 -14.32
C ARG A 128 -15.13 -4.51 -13.81
N LEU A 129 -14.56 -4.36 -12.61
CA LEU A 129 -13.92 -5.48 -11.95
C LEU A 129 -14.91 -6.59 -11.64
N VAL A 130 -14.47 -7.80 -11.96
CA VAL A 130 -15.12 -9.04 -11.55
C VAL A 130 -14.42 -9.52 -10.29
N TRP A 131 -15.18 -9.66 -9.22
CA TRP A 131 -14.71 -10.24 -7.96
C TRP A 131 -15.16 -11.69 -7.92
N SER A 132 -14.22 -12.61 -7.71
CA SER A 132 -14.47 -14.05 -7.72
C SER A 132 -13.75 -14.74 -6.57
N GLY A 133 -13.90 -16.06 -6.48
CA GLY A 133 -13.28 -16.89 -5.43
C GLY A 133 -14.19 -17.13 -4.22
N LEU A 134 -13.76 -18.08 -3.38
CA LEU A 134 -14.37 -18.33 -2.10
C LEU A 134 -14.19 -17.13 -1.16
N ILE A 135 -15.06 -17.02 -0.16
CA ILE A 135 -14.97 -16.00 0.89
C ILE A 135 -13.57 -16.07 1.52
N GLY A 136 -12.75 -15.04 1.31
CA GLY A 136 -11.39 -14.95 1.83
C GLY A 136 -10.27 -15.16 0.82
N GLU A 137 -10.55 -15.65 -0.40
CA GLU A 137 -9.54 -15.75 -1.47
C GLU A 137 -9.26 -14.40 -2.14
N GLY A 138 -10.28 -13.54 -2.21
CA GLY A 138 -10.14 -12.18 -2.72
C GLY A 138 -9.57 -12.14 -4.14
N LEU A 139 -10.05 -13.03 -5.03
CA LEU A 139 -9.68 -13.01 -6.43
C LEU A 139 -10.40 -11.84 -7.13
N TRP A 140 -9.68 -11.18 -8.02
CA TRP A 140 -10.25 -10.15 -8.88
C TRP A 140 -9.66 -10.22 -10.27
N SER A 141 -10.45 -9.83 -11.25
CA SER A 141 -9.99 -9.64 -12.62
C SER A 141 -10.68 -8.44 -13.27
N VAL A 142 -10.02 -7.88 -14.28
CA VAL A 142 -10.54 -6.79 -15.10
C VAL A 142 -10.07 -6.95 -16.54
N GLY A 143 -10.98 -6.75 -17.48
CA GLY A 143 -10.72 -6.79 -18.91
C GLY A 143 -10.60 -5.38 -19.50
N CYS A 144 -9.99 -5.31 -20.68
CA CYS A 144 -10.01 -4.13 -21.52
C CYS A 144 -11.41 -3.89 -22.11
N ALA A 145 -11.97 -2.71 -21.84
CA ALA A 145 -13.24 -2.20 -22.34
C ALA A 145 -13.17 -1.66 -23.78
N ASN A 146 -11.97 -1.49 -24.36
CA ASN A 146 -11.86 -1.05 -25.75
C ASN A 146 -12.42 -2.15 -26.68
N PRO A 147 -13.48 -1.88 -27.47
CA PRO A 147 -14.09 -2.87 -28.34
C PRO A 147 -13.13 -3.40 -29.41
N HIS A 148 -12.16 -2.58 -29.82
CA HIS A 148 -11.13 -2.92 -30.81
C HIS A 148 -9.91 -3.61 -30.19
N CYS A 149 -9.91 -3.85 -28.88
CA CYS A 149 -8.82 -4.58 -28.25
C CYS A 149 -8.69 -5.97 -28.88
N SER A 150 -7.48 -6.27 -29.37
CA SER A 150 -7.11 -7.57 -29.94
C SER A 150 -7.79 -7.95 -31.26
N LEU A 151 -8.47 -7.00 -31.91
CA LEU A 151 -9.03 -7.23 -33.24
C LEU A 151 -8.00 -6.87 -34.32
N GLY A 152 -7.91 -7.71 -35.35
CA GLY A 152 -7.19 -7.40 -36.59
C GLY A 152 -8.00 -6.47 -37.49
N GLU A 153 -7.43 -6.07 -38.63
CA GLU A 153 -8.08 -5.17 -39.60
C GLU A 153 -9.41 -5.73 -40.14
N ASN A 154 -9.53 -7.05 -40.22
CA ASN A 154 -10.75 -7.76 -40.62
C ASN A 154 -11.77 -7.95 -39.49
N GLY A 155 -11.52 -7.37 -38.30
CA GLY A 155 -12.36 -7.54 -37.11
C GLY A 155 -12.23 -8.91 -36.44
N ALA A 156 -11.39 -9.82 -36.94
CA ALA A 156 -11.15 -11.11 -36.30
C ALA A 156 -10.28 -10.92 -35.05
N GLN A 157 -10.60 -11.66 -33.99
CA GLN A 157 -9.80 -11.64 -32.76
C GLN A 157 -8.48 -12.38 -32.99
N LEU A 158 -7.37 -11.64 -32.95
CA LEU A 158 -6.02 -12.18 -33.18
C LEU A 158 -5.38 -12.69 -31.89
N VAL A 159 -5.67 -12.03 -30.76
CA VAL A 159 -5.14 -12.39 -29.43
C VAL A 159 -6.24 -12.26 -28.36
N PRO A 160 -6.05 -12.84 -27.17
CA PRO A 160 -6.95 -12.59 -26.05
C PRO A 160 -6.98 -11.09 -25.70
N ARG A 161 -8.16 -10.58 -25.35
CA ARG A 161 -8.30 -9.21 -24.83
C ARG A 161 -7.40 -9.03 -23.62
N GLY A 162 -6.82 -7.83 -23.50
CA GLY A 162 -6.00 -7.49 -22.34
C GLY A 162 -6.79 -7.72 -21.05
N MET A 163 -6.26 -8.58 -20.20
CA MET A 163 -6.85 -8.96 -18.92
C MET A 163 -5.79 -8.87 -17.84
N ILE A 164 -6.19 -8.34 -16.69
CA ILE A 164 -5.36 -8.27 -15.50
C ILE A 164 -6.13 -8.92 -14.37
N SER A 165 -5.46 -9.75 -13.60
CA SER A 165 -6.04 -10.41 -12.44
C SER A 165 -5.06 -10.43 -11.29
N GLY A 166 -5.59 -10.55 -10.08
CA GLY A 166 -4.78 -10.69 -8.88
C GLY A 166 -5.57 -11.32 -7.75
N VAL A 167 -4.87 -11.46 -6.63
CA VAL A 167 -5.43 -11.98 -5.37
C VAL A 167 -5.23 -10.95 -4.27
N GLN A 168 -6.08 -11.02 -3.25
CA GLN A 168 -5.83 -10.28 -2.02
C GLN A 168 -4.50 -10.74 -1.41
N PRO A 169 -3.59 -9.82 -1.05
CA PRO A 169 -2.34 -10.21 -0.39
C PRO A 169 -2.61 -11.00 0.88
N ARG A 170 -1.91 -12.13 1.05
CA ARG A 170 -2.08 -13.02 2.21
C ARG A 170 -1.81 -12.26 3.50
N GLY A 171 -2.64 -12.49 4.51
CA GLY A 171 -2.51 -11.83 5.82
C GLY A 171 -2.93 -10.36 5.82
N SER A 172 -3.35 -9.80 4.69
CA SER A 172 -3.85 -8.43 4.65
C SER A 172 -5.19 -8.28 5.35
N ARG A 173 -5.37 -7.16 6.05
CA ARG A 173 -6.62 -6.83 6.74
C ARG A 173 -7.00 -5.37 6.52
N PHE A 174 -8.30 -5.11 6.50
CA PHE A 174 -8.83 -3.75 6.48
C PHE A 174 -8.59 -3.06 7.82
N ILE A 175 -8.20 -1.79 7.77
CA ILE A 175 -7.89 -1.00 8.95
C ILE A 175 -9.11 -0.23 9.44
N THR A 176 -9.92 0.26 8.51
CA THR A 176 -11.16 1.00 8.79
C THR A 176 -12.38 0.07 8.76
N PRO A 177 -13.44 0.35 9.57
CA PRO A 177 -14.64 -0.48 9.62
C PRO A 177 -15.34 -0.66 8.25
N LYS A 178 -15.86 -1.86 8.01
CA LYS A 178 -16.27 -2.40 6.69
C LYS A 178 -17.58 -1.86 6.08
N LYS A 179 -18.25 -0.86 6.65
CA LYS A 179 -19.59 -0.48 6.14
C LYS A 179 -19.49 0.28 4.81
N LYS A 180 -19.69 -0.46 3.69
CA LYS A 180 -19.99 0.03 2.32
C LYS A 180 -18.98 0.98 1.66
N ARG A 181 -17.71 1.02 2.08
CA ARG A 181 -16.73 1.91 1.44
C ARG A 181 -16.23 1.34 0.10
N GLN A 182 -16.09 2.22 -0.89
CA GLN A 182 -15.50 1.91 -2.20
C GLN A 182 -13.97 1.98 -2.19
N SER A 183 -13.39 2.49 -1.10
CA SER A 183 -11.96 2.64 -0.89
C SER A 183 -11.61 2.66 0.60
N GLY A 184 -10.32 2.54 0.91
CA GLY A 184 -9.82 2.69 2.27
C GLY A 184 -8.40 2.18 2.39
N TRP A 185 -8.00 1.84 3.61
CA TRP A 185 -6.66 1.34 3.88
C TRP A 185 -6.67 -0.12 4.32
N MET A 186 -5.67 -0.84 3.83
CA MET A 186 -5.33 -2.19 4.25
C MET A 186 -3.93 -2.20 4.83
N VAL A 187 -3.67 -3.16 5.70
CA VAL A 187 -2.34 -3.42 6.25
C VAL A 187 -1.98 -4.86 6.01
N VAL A 188 -0.73 -5.09 5.63
CA VAL A 188 -0.05 -6.38 5.67
C VAL A 188 1.20 -6.25 6.53
N THR A 189 1.47 -7.24 7.36
CA THR A 189 2.71 -7.30 8.13
C THR A 189 3.73 -8.08 7.30
N LEU A 190 4.86 -7.44 7.00
CA LEU A 190 5.98 -8.01 6.28
C LEU A 190 7.04 -8.47 7.27
N LEU A 191 7.58 -9.66 7.04
CA LEU A 191 8.77 -10.17 7.73
C LEU A 191 10.03 -9.64 7.05
N TYR A 192 11.16 -9.66 7.76
CA TYR A 192 12.44 -9.14 7.26
C TYR A 192 12.83 -9.70 5.88
N GLU A 193 12.58 -10.99 5.65
CA GLU A 193 12.86 -11.68 4.39
C GLU A 193 12.01 -11.20 3.20
N GLU A 194 10.86 -10.58 3.46
CA GLU A 194 9.93 -10.07 2.43
C GLU A 194 10.20 -8.60 2.09
N ILE A 195 11.15 -7.97 2.76
CA ILE A 195 11.47 -6.54 2.66
C ILE A 195 12.74 -6.31 1.83
N LEU A 196 13.61 -7.32 1.72
CA LEU A 196 14.81 -7.33 0.89
C LEU A 196 14.49 -7.66 -0.57
#